data_AF-A0A023G8T3-F1
#
_entry.id   AF-A0A023G8T3-F1
#
_cell.length_a   1.000
_cell.length_b   1.000
_cell.length_c   1.000
_cell.angle_alpha   90.00
_cell.angle_beta   90.00
_cell.angle_gamma   90.00
#
_symmetry.space_group_name_H-M   'P 1'
#
loop_
_entity.id
_entity.type
_entity.pdbx_description
1 polymer ?
#
loop_
_entity_poly.entity_id
_entity_poly.type
_entity_poly.pdbx_seq_one_letter_code
_entity_poly.pdbx_strand_id
1 'polypeptide(L)'
;ESLLSFVSTKWGVCTTLNNRLCILREALSLSEEECLLLFAKLPCLLSHEPGRLERMLSFLKECGISRDAVLKDPWVFRHRESLMKSRAERCKSLGVPVRTWLLRCPENVLERHLQLWRASRRALGAHPDTPKYLADRLRCVHLEELVRRHPRLLSIRPPKLKEVLDLLFSSGYSAEQVCLSPRVLSSSVSRLRRRLQWLATRNMPLPSLYTLGLSEKAFDRAYRKMVDDGRYHHEQRLAPSCPTEDRT
;
A
#
# COMPACT_ATOMS: atom_id res chain seq x y z
N GLU A 1 23.48 -6.36 56.75
CA GLU A 1 23.04 -6.67 55.37
C GLU A 1 21.53 -6.85 55.36
N SER A 2 20.82 -6.34 54.35
CA SER A 2 19.36 -6.50 54.28
C SER A 2 19.00 -7.84 53.64
N LEU A 3 17.84 -8.39 53.98
CA LEU A 3 17.31 -9.60 53.33
C LEU A 3 17.24 -9.45 51.80
N LEU A 4 16.96 -8.23 51.32
CA LEU A 4 16.99 -7.88 49.91
C LEU A 4 18.40 -7.91 49.32
N SER A 5 19.42 -7.40 50.02
CA SER A 5 20.81 -7.47 49.53
C SER A 5 21.30 -8.92 49.51
N PHE A 6 20.99 -9.71 50.53
CA PHE A 6 21.35 -11.13 50.59
C PHE A 6 20.67 -11.97 49.49
N VAL A 7 19.36 -11.81 49.30
CA VAL A 7 18.61 -12.50 48.25
C VAL A 7 19.10 -12.06 46.87
N SER A 8 19.35 -10.77 46.67
CA SER A 8 19.82 -10.27 45.38
C SER A 8 21.21 -10.82 45.00
N THR A 9 22.13 -10.87 45.96
CA THR A 9 23.48 -11.41 45.74
C THR A 9 23.47 -12.93 45.60
N LYS A 10 22.67 -13.64 46.40
CA LYS A 10 22.62 -15.11 46.42
C LYS A 10 21.87 -15.71 45.23
N TRP A 11 20.89 -14.99 44.67
CA TRP A 11 20.09 -15.44 43.52
C TRP A 11 20.49 -14.77 42.20
N GLY A 12 21.51 -13.90 42.20
CA GLY A 12 22.04 -13.25 41.00
C GLY A 12 21.04 -12.31 40.30
N VAL A 13 20.01 -11.85 41.01
CA VAL A 13 18.92 -11.03 40.44
C VAL A 13 19.44 -9.65 40.03
N CYS A 14 20.22 -8.97 40.90
CA CYS A 14 20.87 -7.71 40.52
C CYS A 14 21.87 -7.91 39.38
N THR A 15 22.61 -9.02 39.36
CA THR A 15 23.58 -9.30 38.29
C THR A 15 22.87 -9.48 36.94
N THR A 16 21.76 -10.23 36.92
CA THR A 16 20.95 -10.40 35.71
C THR A 16 20.36 -9.08 35.24
N LEU A 17 19.75 -8.30 36.14
CA LEU A 17 19.19 -7.00 35.80
C LEU A 17 20.28 -6.05 35.24
N ASN A 18 21.42 -5.94 35.92
CA ASN A 18 22.53 -5.08 35.49
C ASN A 18 23.10 -5.50 34.13
N ASN A 19 23.30 -6.80 33.91
CA ASN A 19 23.76 -7.31 32.61
C ASN A 19 22.76 -6.95 31.50
N ARG A 20 21.46 -7.16 31.73
CA ARG A 20 20.41 -6.81 30.76
C ARG A 20 20.29 -5.31 30.54
N LEU A 21 20.48 -4.50 31.59
CA LEU A 21 20.57 -3.04 31.49
C LEU A 21 21.71 -2.64 30.56
N CYS A 22 22.94 -3.12 30.80
CA CYS A 22 24.09 -2.81 29.94
C CYS A 22 23.82 -3.14 28.47
N ILE A 23 23.31 -4.34 28.19
CA ILE A 23 22.99 -4.78 26.81
C ILE A 23 21.99 -3.83 26.13
N LEU A 24 20.90 -3.45 26.81
CA LEU A 24 19.88 -2.56 26.24
C LEU A 24 20.42 -1.14 26.06
N ARG A 25 21.19 -0.63 27.02
CA ARG A 25 21.80 0.70 26.95
C ARG A 25 22.78 0.79 25.79
N GLU A 26 23.60 -0.24 25.58
CA GLU A 26 24.55 -0.28 24.47
C GLU A 26 23.86 -0.46 23.12
N ALA A 27 22.97 -1.45 22.99
CA ALA A 27 22.38 -1.79 21.71
C ALA A 27 21.31 -0.79 21.24
N LEU A 28 20.59 -0.17 22.18
CA LEU A 28 19.47 0.72 21.90
C LEU A 28 19.69 2.13 22.44
N SER A 29 20.87 2.49 22.98
CA SER A 29 21.17 3.85 23.47
C SER A 29 20.07 4.40 24.38
N LEU A 30 19.60 3.58 25.32
CA LEU A 30 18.56 3.94 26.27
C LEU A 30 19.16 4.49 27.57
N SER A 31 18.42 5.35 28.26
CA SER A 31 18.70 5.67 29.66
C SER A 31 18.37 4.47 30.57
N GLU A 32 18.82 4.53 31.82
CA GLU A 32 18.47 3.52 32.81
C GLU A 32 16.96 3.46 33.04
N GLU A 33 16.33 4.62 33.19
CA GLU A 33 14.89 4.76 33.38
C GLU A 33 14.10 4.16 32.20
N GLU A 34 14.53 4.42 30.97
CA GLU A 34 13.91 3.85 29.76
C GLU A 34 14.03 2.32 29.74
N CYS A 35 15.17 1.77 30.16
CA CYS A 35 15.34 0.33 30.26
C CYS A 35 14.44 -0.27 31.34
N LEU A 36 14.35 0.36 32.51
CA LEU A 36 13.46 -0.08 33.59
C LEU A 36 11.99 -0.06 33.16
N LEU A 37 11.56 0.97 32.43
CA LEU A 37 10.23 1.02 31.81
C LEU A 37 10.02 -0.10 30.79
N LEU A 38 11.05 -0.42 30.00
CA LEU A 38 10.99 -1.53 29.05
C LEU A 38 10.85 -2.89 29.75
N PHE A 39 11.57 -3.11 30.86
CA PHE A 39 11.42 -4.31 31.69
C PHE A 39 10.03 -4.41 32.33
N ALA A 40 9.49 -3.30 32.83
CA ALA A 40 8.14 -3.26 33.36
C ALA A 40 7.10 -3.65 32.30
N LYS A 41 7.28 -3.19 31.05
CA LYS A 41 6.43 -3.55 29.91
C LYS A 41 6.65 -4.98 29.43
N LEU A 42 7.87 -5.50 29.52
CA LEU A 42 8.27 -6.82 29.04
C LEU A 42 9.10 -7.58 30.09
N PRO A 43 8.45 -8.11 31.14
CA PRO A 43 9.15 -8.85 32.19
C PRO A 43 9.90 -10.08 31.67
N CYS A 44 9.46 -10.64 30.53
CA CYS A 44 10.12 -11.78 29.89
C CYS A 44 11.59 -11.53 29.57
N LEU A 45 12.02 -10.28 29.36
CA LEU A 45 13.42 -9.93 29.09
C LEU A 45 14.35 -10.35 30.25
N LEU A 46 13.83 -10.37 31.48
CA LEU A 46 14.56 -10.80 32.67
C LEU A 46 14.61 -12.33 32.79
N SER A 47 13.67 -13.03 32.18
CA SER A 47 13.55 -14.50 32.21
C SER A 47 14.23 -15.19 31.01
N HIS A 48 14.74 -14.43 30.04
CA HIS A 48 15.45 -14.98 28.89
C HIS A 48 16.76 -15.65 29.33
N GLU A 49 17.12 -16.75 28.67
CA GLU A 49 18.38 -17.41 28.93
C GLU A 49 19.58 -16.47 28.63
N PRO A 50 20.75 -16.70 29.26
CA PRO A 50 21.94 -15.89 29.01
C PRO A 50 22.26 -15.73 27.52
N GLY A 51 22.69 -14.52 27.12
CA GLY A 51 22.98 -14.17 25.72
C GLY A 51 21.79 -14.04 24.75
N ARG A 52 20.58 -14.51 25.07
CA ARG A 52 19.43 -14.42 24.13
C ARG A 52 19.11 -12.99 23.69
N LEU A 53 19.12 -12.06 24.63
CA LEU A 53 18.81 -10.66 24.34
C LEU A 53 19.79 -10.06 23.32
N GLU A 54 21.10 -10.29 23.51
CA GLU A 54 22.16 -9.84 22.60
C GLU A 54 22.00 -10.46 21.21
N ARG A 55 21.78 -11.78 21.12
CA ARG A 55 21.57 -12.47 19.84
C ARG A 55 20.38 -11.90 19.09
N MET A 56 19.29 -11.62 19.80
CA MET A 56 18.07 -11.13 19.17
C MET A 56 18.20 -9.66 18.74
N LEU A 57 18.87 -8.81 19.52
CA LEU A 57 19.19 -7.44 19.13
C LEU A 57 20.11 -7.40 17.91
N SER A 58 21.15 -8.24 17.90
CA SER A 58 22.07 -8.38 16.77
C SER A 58 21.34 -8.84 15.51
N PHE A 59 20.50 -9.87 15.62
CA PHE A 59 19.66 -10.35 14.52
C PHE A 59 18.72 -9.26 13.97
N LEU A 60 18.06 -8.48 14.83
CA LEU A 60 17.17 -7.38 14.39
C LEU A 60 17.97 -6.31 13.64
N LYS A 61 19.17 -5.97 14.14
CA LYS A 61 20.09 -5.03 13.48
C LYS A 61 20.57 -5.54 12.12
N GLU A 62 20.96 -6.80 12.03
CA GLU A 62 21.36 -7.48 10.77
C GLU A 62 20.20 -7.54 9.75
N CYS A 63 18.96 -7.54 10.21
CA CYS A 63 17.79 -7.43 9.34
C CYS A 63 17.49 -5.98 8.89
N GLY A 64 18.31 -5.00 9.29
CA GLY A 64 18.12 -3.59 8.97
C GLY A 64 16.96 -2.93 9.74
N ILE A 65 16.51 -3.53 10.85
CA ILE A 65 15.45 -2.96 11.68
C ILE A 65 16.05 -1.87 12.56
N SER A 66 15.51 -0.65 12.45
CA SER A 66 16.00 0.49 13.25
C SER A 66 15.63 0.34 14.72
N ARG A 67 16.45 0.98 15.58
CA ARG A 67 16.15 1.18 17.02
C ARG A 67 14.71 1.60 17.25
N ASP A 68 14.26 2.65 16.56
CA ASP A 68 12.91 3.19 16.74
C ASP A 68 11.82 2.17 16.39
N ALA A 69 12.05 1.32 15.38
CA ALA A 69 11.11 0.26 15.03
C ALA A 69 11.05 -0.83 16.12
N VAL A 70 12.19 -1.19 16.73
CA VAL A 70 12.25 -2.11 17.88
C VAL A 70 11.52 -1.53 19.08
N LEU A 71 11.77 -0.26 19.43
CA LEU A 71 11.15 0.39 20.59
C LEU A 71 9.64 0.60 20.43
N LYS A 72 9.16 0.83 19.19
CA LYS A 72 7.73 0.90 18.88
C LYS A 72 7.03 -0.45 18.99
N ASP A 73 7.74 -1.55 18.76
CA ASP A 73 7.20 -2.90 18.77
C ASP A 73 8.06 -3.87 19.59
N PRO A 74 8.21 -3.65 20.91
CA PRO A 74 9.16 -4.39 21.71
C PRO A 74 8.63 -5.81 22.00
N TRP A 75 7.37 -6.10 21.70
CA TRP A 75 6.79 -7.45 21.79
C TRP A 75 7.50 -8.47 20.90
N VAL A 76 8.28 -8.02 19.92
CA VAL A 76 9.17 -8.88 19.13
C VAL A 76 10.07 -9.75 20.02
N PHE A 77 10.46 -9.26 21.21
CA PHE A 77 11.31 -10.03 22.13
C PHE A 77 10.62 -11.27 22.74
N ARG A 78 9.29 -11.39 22.66
CA ARG A 78 8.57 -12.58 23.14
C ARG A 78 8.58 -13.75 22.16
N HIS A 79 8.92 -13.51 20.90
CA HIS A 79 8.80 -14.52 19.86
C HIS A 79 10.04 -15.43 19.79
N ARG A 80 9.82 -16.65 19.27
CA ARG A 80 10.86 -17.67 19.10
C ARG A 80 11.84 -17.23 18.02
N GLU A 81 13.13 -17.27 18.33
CA GLU A 81 14.21 -16.88 17.41
C GLU A 81 14.15 -17.65 16.09
N SER A 82 13.91 -18.96 16.14
CA SER A 82 13.84 -19.82 14.95
C SER A 82 12.74 -19.39 13.97
N LEU A 83 11.55 -19.06 14.50
CA LEU A 83 10.44 -18.56 13.69
C LEU A 83 10.78 -17.20 13.07
N MET A 84 11.37 -16.29 13.85
CA MET A 84 11.76 -14.97 13.36
C MET A 84 12.80 -15.07 12.24
N LYS A 85 13.82 -15.93 12.40
CA LYS A 85 14.85 -16.19 11.39
C LYS A 85 14.26 -16.73 10.09
N SER A 86 13.44 -17.78 10.16
CA SER A 86 12.76 -18.36 9.00
C SER A 86 11.91 -17.33 8.23
N ARG A 87 11.24 -16.42 8.96
CA ARG A 87 10.44 -15.36 8.35
C ARG A 87 11.28 -14.26 7.72
N ALA A 88 12.37 -13.87 8.38
CA ALA A 88 13.32 -12.90 7.82
C ALA A 88 13.96 -13.45 6.53
N GLU A 89 14.35 -14.73 6.51
CA GLU A 89 14.89 -15.40 5.31
C GLU A 89 13.87 -15.38 4.16
N ARG A 90 12.60 -15.72 4.42
CA ARG A 90 11.52 -15.63 3.41
C ARG A 90 11.32 -14.21 2.89
N CYS A 91 11.45 -13.20 3.75
CA CYS A 91 11.36 -11.81 3.32
C CYS A 91 12.57 -11.43 2.45
N LYS A 92 13.78 -11.77 2.89
CA LYS A 92 15.04 -11.50 2.19
C LYS A 92 15.08 -12.17 0.81
N SER A 93 14.67 -13.42 0.68
CA SER A 93 14.64 -14.14 -0.61
C SER A 93 13.68 -13.54 -1.63
N LEU A 94 12.73 -12.71 -1.19
CA LEU A 94 11.76 -12.00 -2.02
C LEU A 94 12.06 -10.50 -2.14
N GLY A 95 13.17 -10.03 -1.56
CA GLY A 95 13.51 -8.61 -1.50
C GLY A 95 12.50 -7.77 -0.71
N VAL A 96 11.77 -8.37 0.22
CA VAL A 96 10.82 -7.69 1.11
C VAL A 96 11.58 -7.12 2.31
N PRO A 97 11.48 -5.81 2.59
CA PRO A 97 12.08 -5.23 3.79
C PRO A 97 11.50 -5.86 5.06
N VAL A 98 12.37 -6.42 5.91
CA VAL A 98 11.98 -7.06 7.16
C VAL A 98 11.48 -6.00 8.15
N ARG A 99 10.35 -6.27 8.81
CA ARG A 99 9.76 -5.41 9.83
C ARG A 99 9.43 -6.22 11.08
N THR A 100 9.49 -5.60 12.26
CA THR A 100 9.21 -6.27 13.54
C THR A 100 7.87 -7.01 13.54
N TRP A 101 6.81 -6.39 13.03
CA TRP A 101 5.48 -7.00 12.97
C TRP A 101 5.41 -8.22 12.04
N LEU A 102 6.21 -8.27 10.96
CA LEU A 102 6.29 -9.43 10.05
C LEU A 102 6.92 -10.64 10.74
N LEU A 103 7.84 -10.40 11.67
CA LEU A 103 8.50 -11.47 12.42
C LEU A 103 7.53 -12.18 13.38
N ARG A 104 6.49 -11.48 13.84
CA ARG A 104 5.54 -11.97 14.86
C ARG A 104 4.11 -12.25 14.40
N CYS A 105 3.71 -11.78 13.23
CA CYS A 105 2.31 -11.86 12.80
C CYS A 105 1.83 -13.32 12.60
N PRO A 106 0.52 -13.57 12.55
CA PRO A 106 -0.01 -14.87 12.11
C PRO A 106 0.47 -15.24 10.70
N GLU A 107 0.62 -16.53 10.41
CA GLU A 107 1.21 -17.02 9.15
C GLU A 107 0.41 -16.60 7.90
N ASN A 108 -0.92 -16.60 7.99
CA ASN A 108 -1.79 -16.11 6.92
C ASN A 108 -1.59 -14.61 6.63
N VAL A 109 -1.24 -13.81 7.64
CA VAL A 109 -0.94 -12.38 7.48
C VAL A 109 0.40 -12.19 6.75
N LEU A 110 1.41 -12.97 7.13
CA LEU A 110 2.69 -12.98 6.43
C LEU A 110 2.50 -13.36 4.96
N GLU A 111 1.85 -14.50 4.70
CA GLU A 111 1.68 -15.01 3.34
C GLU A 111 0.90 -14.02 2.46
N ARG A 112 -0.19 -13.44 2.99
CA ARG A 112 -0.93 -12.39 2.30
C ARG A 112 -0.05 -11.17 1.98
N HIS A 113 0.81 -10.75 2.90
CA HIS A 113 1.73 -9.64 2.67
C HIS A 113 2.73 -9.96 1.55
N LEU A 114 3.34 -11.14 1.58
CA LEU A 114 4.29 -11.59 0.55
C LEU A 114 3.63 -11.69 -0.83
N GLN A 115 2.40 -12.21 -0.89
CA GLN A 115 1.61 -12.26 -2.13
C GLN A 115 1.33 -10.87 -2.69
N LEU A 116 0.90 -9.93 -1.86
CA LEU A 116 0.64 -8.54 -2.27
C LEU A 116 1.93 -7.84 -2.72
N TRP A 117 3.06 -8.10 -2.07
CA TRP A 117 4.36 -7.59 -2.47
C TRP A 117 4.77 -8.10 -3.85
N ARG A 118 4.72 -9.42 -4.06
CA ARG A 118 5.02 -10.06 -5.36
C ARG A 118 4.11 -9.52 -6.46
N ALA A 119 2.80 -9.42 -6.20
CA ALA A 119 1.86 -8.84 -7.17
C ALA A 119 2.23 -7.39 -7.51
N SER A 120 2.59 -6.59 -6.52
CA SER A 120 3.00 -5.19 -6.73
C SER A 120 4.30 -5.07 -7.52
N ARG A 121 5.32 -5.89 -7.20
CA ARG A 121 6.56 -5.93 -7.98
C ARG A 121 6.33 -6.37 -9.43
N ARG A 122 5.49 -7.40 -9.66
CA ARG A 122 5.11 -7.82 -11.02
C ARG A 122 4.39 -6.72 -11.79
N ALA A 123 3.50 -5.97 -11.12
CA ALA A 123 2.78 -4.88 -11.75
C ALA A 123 3.68 -3.68 -12.10
N LEU A 124 4.67 -3.37 -11.25
CA LEU A 124 5.66 -2.34 -11.52
C LEU A 124 6.70 -2.74 -12.57
N GLY A 125 6.93 -4.04 -12.80
CA GLY A 125 7.90 -4.50 -13.80
C GLY A 125 9.32 -4.00 -13.50
N ALA A 126 9.95 -3.36 -14.50
CA ALA A 126 11.29 -2.78 -14.39
C ALA A 126 11.32 -1.46 -13.58
N HIS A 127 10.16 -0.85 -13.32
CA HIS A 127 10.11 0.42 -12.60
C HIS A 127 10.44 0.22 -11.11
N PRO A 128 11.24 1.10 -10.51
CA PRO A 128 11.60 0.97 -9.10
C PRO A 128 10.41 1.27 -8.18
N ASP A 129 9.54 2.22 -8.56
CA ASP A 129 8.44 2.72 -7.75
C ASP A 129 7.20 3.10 -8.57
N THR A 130 6.09 3.35 -7.88
CA THR A 130 4.80 3.74 -8.48
C THR A 130 4.86 5.08 -9.24
N PRO A 131 5.51 6.15 -8.73
CA PRO A 131 5.66 7.38 -9.49
C PRO A 131 6.34 7.17 -10.85
N LYS A 132 7.51 6.52 -10.91
CA LYS A 132 8.21 6.27 -12.17
C LYS A 132 7.39 5.39 -13.11
N TYR A 133 6.68 4.39 -12.58
CA TYR A 133 5.72 3.61 -13.36
C TYR A 133 4.61 4.47 -13.98
N LEU A 134 4.00 5.37 -13.20
CA LEU A 134 2.94 6.25 -13.70
C LEU A 134 3.46 7.29 -14.71
N ALA A 135 4.63 7.86 -14.47
CA ALA A 135 5.23 8.87 -15.36
C ALA A 135 5.43 8.29 -16.76
N ASP A 136 6.00 7.09 -16.83
CA ASP A 136 6.22 6.36 -18.08
C ASP A 136 4.91 5.96 -18.75
N ARG A 137 4.01 5.30 -18.01
CA ARG A 137 2.72 4.82 -18.53
C ARG A 137 1.79 5.93 -19.00
N LEU A 138 1.86 7.11 -18.38
CA LEU A 138 1.05 8.27 -18.74
C LEU A 138 1.79 9.26 -19.66
N ARG A 139 3.06 8.99 -20.00
CA ARG A 139 3.93 9.92 -20.75
C ARG A 139 3.91 11.35 -20.17
N CYS A 140 3.84 11.44 -18.84
CA CYS A 140 3.61 12.70 -18.15
C CYS A 140 4.91 13.26 -17.60
N VAL A 141 5.38 14.36 -18.19
CA VAL A 141 6.61 15.06 -17.76
C VAL A 141 6.43 15.70 -16.37
N HIS A 142 5.23 16.18 -16.06
CA HIS A 142 4.91 16.87 -14.80
C HIS A 142 4.10 15.99 -13.83
N LEU A 143 4.52 14.73 -13.64
CA LEU A 143 3.81 13.81 -12.73
C LEU A 143 3.77 14.34 -11.29
N GLU A 144 4.82 15.03 -10.83
CA GLU A 144 4.88 15.60 -9.48
C GLU A 144 3.70 16.55 -9.21
N GLU A 145 3.38 17.42 -10.17
CA GLU A 145 2.25 18.34 -10.08
C GLU A 145 0.90 17.61 -10.11
N LEU A 146 0.80 16.52 -10.89
CA LEU A 146 -0.38 15.65 -10.89
C LEU A 146 -0.59 14.98 -9.53
N VAL A 147 0.49 14.44 -8.95
CA VAL A 147 0.48 13.79 -7.64
C VAL A 147 0.19 14.79 -6.53
N ARG A 148 0.75 16.00 -6.60
CA ARG A 148 0.48 17.08 -5.63
C ARG A 148 -1.00 17.44 -5.60
N ARG A 149 -1.65 17.55 -6.77
CA ARG A 149 -3.10 17.79 -6.89
C ARG A 149 -3.96 16.57 -6.53
N HIS A 150 -3.40 15.37 -6.67
CA HIS A 150 -4.11 14.10 -6.45
C HIS A 150 -3.28 13.12 -5.62
N PRO A 151 -3.01 13.40 -4.33
CA PRO A 151 -2.10 12.59 -3.51
C PRO A 151 -2.58 11.15 -3.31
N ARG A 152 -3.90 10.92 -3.44
CA ARG A 152 -4.50 9.59 -3.37
C ARG A 152 -3.97 8.63 -4.45
N LEU A 153 -3.43 9.13 -5.57
CA LEU A 153 -2.85 8.28 -6.61
C LEU A 153 -1.75 7.35 -6.08
N LEU A 154 -0.90 7.85 -5.19
CA LEU A 154 0.20 7.07 -4.61
C LEU A 154 -0.27 6.02 -3.59
N SER A 155 -1.49 6.17 -3.06
CA SER A 155 -2.06 5.17 -2.14
C SER A 155 -2.64 3.95 -2.86
N ILE A 156 -2.85 4.04 -4.18
CA ILE A 156 -3.43 2.95 -4.97
C ILE A 156 -2.35 1.90 -5.20
N ARG A 157 -2.69 0.63 -4.95
CA ARG A 157 -1.74 -0.48 -5.14
C ARG A 157 -1.37 -0.62 -6.62
N PRO A 158 -0.09 -0.87 -6.95
CA PRO A 158 0.37 -1.02 -8.33
C PRO A 158 -0.42 -2.02 -9.19
N PRO A 159 -0.82 -3.21 -8.68
CA PRO A 159 -1.60 -4.16 -9.48
C PRO A 159 -2.94 -3.59 -9.94
N LYS A 160 -3.62 -2.84 -9.08
CA LYS A 160 -4.88 -2.17 -9.42
C LYS A 160 -4.63 -1.05 -10.43
N LEU A 161 -3.59 -0.24 -10.24
CA LEU A 161 -3.24 0.82 -11.20
C LEU A 161 -2.97 0.23 -12.58
N LYS A 162 -2.18 -0.84 -12.67
CA LYS A 162 -1.91 -1.55 -13.92
C LYS A 162 -3.20 -2.04 -14.56
N GLU A 163 -4.07 -2.73 -13.81
CA GLU A 163 -5.32 -3.28 -14.34
C GLU A 163 -6.27 -2.17 -14.86
N VAL A 164 -6.37 -1.04 -14.14
CA VAL A 164 -7.17 0.10 -14.59
C VAL A 164 -6.58 0.72 -15.86
N LEU A 165 -5.27 0.98 -15.89
CA LEU A 165 -4.61 1.61 -17.05
C LEU A 165 -4.70 0.72 -18.29
N ASP A 166 -4.42 -0.58 -18.16
CA ASP A 166 -4.53 -1.54 -19.26
C ASP A 166 -5.96 -1.58 -19.80
N LEU A 167 -6.97 -1.57 -18.92
CA LEU A 167 -8.37 -1.51 -19.32
C LEU A 167 -8.69 -0.24 -20.10
N LEU A 168 -8.34 0.94 -19.57
CA LEU A 168 -8.64 2.21 -20.22
C LEU A 168 -7.97 2.33 -21.59
N PHE A 169 -6.69 1.95 -21.69
CA PHE A 169 -5.96 2.00 -22.96
C PHE A 169 -6.49 0.99 -23.97
N SER A 170 -6.82 -0.23 -23.54
CA SER A 170 -7.44 -1.23 -24.43
C SER A 170 -8.82 -0.80 -24.93
N SER A 171 -9.52 0.04 -24.18
CA SER A 171 -10.80 0.64 -24.59
C SER A 171 -10.64 1.90 -25.45
N GLY A 172 -9.41 2.34 -25.76
CA GLY A 172 -9.16 3.47 -26.66
C GLY A 172 -8.94 4.84 -25.98
N TYR A 173 -8.84 4.91 -24.66
CA TYR A 173 -8.47 6.16 -23.99
C TYR A 173 -6.98 6.46 -24.12
N SER A 174 -6.64 7.74 -24.31
CA SER A 174 -5.25 8.20 -24.35
C SER A 174 -4.70 8.50 -22.95
N ALA A 175 -3.37 8.50 -22.83
CA ALA A 175 -2.69 8.88 -21.60
C ALA A 175 -3.01 10.33 -21.16
N GLU A 176 -3.13 11.25 -22.12
CA GLU A 176 -3.49 12.65 -21.88
C GLU A 176 -4.89 12.77 -21.25
N GLN A 177 -5.87 12.01 -21.75
CA GLN A 177 -7.20 11.97 -21.17
C GLN A 177 -7.17 11.49 -19.71
N VAL A 178 -6.35 10.49 -19.40
CA VAL A 178 -6.17 9.98 -18.03
C VAL A 178 -5.54 11.04 -17.14
N CYS A 179 -4.54 11.78 -17.63
CA CYS A 179 -3.92 12.91 -16.93
C CYS A 179 -4.90 14.04 -16.62
N LEU A 180 -5.87 14.29 -17.50
CA LEU A 180 -6.94 15.29 -17.27
C LEU A 180 -7.97 14.81 -16.23
N SER A 181 -8.17 13.50 -16.09
CA SER A 181 -9.16 12.90 -15.19
C SER A 181 -8.58 11.78 -14.29
N PRO A 182 -7.52 12.05 -13.50
CA PRO A 182 -6.75 11.03 -12.79
C PRO A 182 -7.54 10.33 -11.69
N ARG A 183 -8.64 10.94 -11.22
CA ARG A 183 -9.55 10.34 -10.24
C ARG A 183 -10.12 9.01 -10.73
N VAL A 184 -10.23 8.79 -12.04
CA VAL A 184 -10.71 7.53 -12.61
C VAL A 184 -9.88 6.33 -12.15
N LEU A 185 -8.57 6.52 -11.91
CA LEU A 185 -7.64 5.48 -11.45
C LEU A 185 -7.99 4.94 -10.06
N SER A 186 -8.73 5.72 -9.26
CA SER A 186 -9.22 5.29 -7.95
C SER A 186 -10.45 4.38 -8.03
N SER A 187 -11.15 4.36 -9.17
CA SER A 187 -12.38 3.58 -9.36
C SER A 187 -12.15 2.07 -9.25
N SER A 188 -13.21 1.30 -9.00
CA SER A 188 -13.10 -0.15 -9.04
C SER A 188 -13.00 -0.64 -10.47
N VAL A 189 -12.07 -1.57 -10.73
CA VAL A 189 -11.87 -2.13 -12.07
C VAL A 189 -13.14 -2.79 -12.58
N SER A 190 -13.82 -3.57 -11.73
CA SER A 190 -15.08 -4.24 -12.10
C SER A 190 -16.17 -3.27 -12.54
N ARG A 191 -16.26 -2.08 -11.92
CA ARG A 191 -17.23 -1.04 -12.33
C ARG A 191 -16.87 -0.47 -13.70
N LEU A 192 -15.60 -0.13 -13.91
CA LEU A 192 -15.15 0.40 -15.20
C LEU A 192 -15.36 -0.63 -16.31
N ARG A 193 -14.97 -1.89 -16.09
CA ARG A 193 -15.15 -3.01 -17.02
C ARG A 193 -16.63 -3.19 -17.39
N ARG A 194 -17.51 -3.26 -16.38
CA ARG A 194 -18.96 -3.39 -16.60
C ARG A 194 -19.52 -2.25 -17.45
N ARG A 195 -19.11 -1.00 -17.18
CA ARG A 195 -19.58 0.18 -17.94
C ARG A 195 -19.07 0.18 -19.38
N LEU A 196 -17.79 -0.13 -19.59
CA LEU A 196 -17.18 -0.16 -20.92
C LEU A 196 -17.78 -1.27 -21.78
N GLN A 197 -17.98 -2.47 -21.20
CA GLN A 197 -18.68 -3.57 -21.88
C GLN A 197 -20.11 -3.18 -22.25
N TRP A 198 -20.84 -2.56 -21.33
CA TRP A 198 -22.23 -2.15 -21.57
C TRP A 198 -22.36 -1.12 -22.70
N LEU A 199 -21.39 -0.19 -22.82
CA LEU A 199 -21.30 0.77 -23.92
C LEU A 199 -20.95 0.09 -25.24
N ALA A 200 -19.97 -0.82 -25.22
CA ALA A 200 -19.53 -1.56 -26.41
C ALA A 200 -20.66 -2.41 -27.00
N THR A 201 -21.43 -3.13 -26.17
CA THR A 201 -22.59 -3.93 -26.64
C THR A 201 -23.68 -3.08 -27.31
N ARG A 202 -23.72 -1.77 -27.05
CA ARG A 202 -24.69 -0.82 -27.63
C ARG A 202 -24.10 0.02 -28.75
N ASN A 203 -22.86 -0.26 -29.19
CA ASN A 203 -22.12 0.54 -30.17
C ASN A 203 -22.09 2.04 -29.82
N MET A 204 -22.00 2.35 -28.53
CA MET A 204 -21.99 3.73 -28.06
C MET A 204 -20.58 4.32 -28.07
N PRO A 205 -20.46 5.64 -28.32
CA PRO A 205 -19.18 6.31 -28.20
C PRO A 205 -18.68 6.29 -26.75
N LEU A 206 -17.35 6.33 -26.59
CA LEU A 206 -16.71 6.39 -25.28
C LEU A 206 -17.01 7.73 -24.61
N PRO A 207 -17.55 7.74 -23.37
CA PRO A 207 -17.75 8.98 -22.64
C PRO A 207 -16.42 9.50 -22.10
N SER A 208 -16.41 10.74 -21.60
CA SER A 208 -15.24 11.27 -20.88
C SER A 208 -14.90 10.42 -19.65
N LEU A 209 -13.62 10.35 -19.28
CA LEU A 209 -13.17 9.61 -18.09
C LEU A 209 -13.75 10.15 -16.79
N TYR A 210 -14.08 11.45 -16.75
CA TYR A 210 -14.85 12.05 -15.66
C TYR A 210 -16.22 11.36 -15.52
N THR A 211 -16.99 11.27 -16.61
CA THR A 211 -18.30 10.60 -16.63
C THR A 211 -18.19 9.13 -16.26
N LEU A 212 -17.17 8.44 -16.79
CA LEU A 212 -16.92 7.03 -16.48
C LEU A 212 -16.58 6.80 -14.99
N GLY A 213 -16.01 7.79 -14.31
CA GLY A 213 -15.69 7.78 -12.88
C GLY A 213 -16.84 8.14 -11.94
N LEU A 214 -17.99 8.58 -12.46
CA LEU A 214 -19.14 9.02 -11.64
C LEU A 214 -19.77 7.89 -10.82
N SER A 215 -20.61 8.26 -9.83
CA SER A 215 -21.48 7.32 -9.13
C SER A 215 -22.46 6.64 -10.11
N GLU A 216 -23.08 5.54 -9.70
CA GLU A 216 -24.01 4.77 -10.54
C GLU A 216 -25.18 5.63 -11.02
N LYS A 217 -25.90 6.26 -10.10
CA LYS A 217 -27.02 7.17 -10.43
C LYS A 217 -26.60 8.33 -11.35
N ALA A 218 -25.41 8.89 -11.16
CA ALA A 218 -24.93 10.02 -11.97
C ALA A 218 -24.50 9.58 -13.36
N PHE A 219 -23.87 8.41 -13.49
CA PHE A 219 -23.54 7.81 -14.79
C PHE A 219 -24.80 7.50 -15.59
N ASP A 220 -25.82 6.90 -14.96
CA ASP A 220 -27.08 6.58 -15.63
C ASP A 220 -27.79 7.83 -16.12
N ARG A 221 -27.81 8.90 -15.30
CA ARG A 221 -28.38 10.20 -15.71
C ARG A 221 -27.62 10.82 -16.88
N ALA A 222 -26.28 10.86 -16.80
CA ALA A 222 -25.45 11.40 -17.85
C ALA A 222 -25.68 10.65 -19.17
N TYR A 223 -25.82 9.33 -19.10
CA TYR A 223 -26.04 8.52 -20.29
C TYR A 223 -27.47 8.63 -20.84
N ARG A 224 -28.51 8.66 -20.00
CA ARG A 224 -29.89 8.90 -20.48
C ARG A 224 -29.96 10.19 -21.29
N LYS A 225 -29.36 11.27 -20.74
CA LYS A 225 -29.24 12.54 -21.45
C LYS A 225 -28.53 12.40 -22.81
N MET A 226 -27.41 11.67 -22.87
CA MET A 226 -26.70 11.45 -24.14
C MET A 226 -27.53 10.66 -25.18
N VAL A 227 -28.35 9.70 -24.75
CA VAL A 227 -29.24 8.95 -25.65
C VAL A 227 -30.40 9.82 -26.12
N ASP A 228 -31.00 10.60 -25.21
CA ASP A 228 -32.11 11.48 -25.52
C ASP A 228 -31.66 12.61 -26.47
N ASP A 229 -30.49 13.22 -26.22
CA ASP A 229 -29.88 14.25 -27.08
C ASP A 229 -29.47 13.66 -28.45
N GLY A 230 -29.02 12.40 -28.50
CA GLY A 230 -28.63 11.70 -29.73
C GLY A 230 -29.81 11.39 -30.67
N ARG A 231 -31.00 11.12 -30.13
CA ARG A 231 -32.24 10.96 -30.92
C ARG A 231 -32.66 12.28 -31.57
N TYR A 232 -32.54 13.39 -30.84
CA TYR A 232 -32.91 14.72 -31.31
C TYR A 232 -32.16 15.14 -32.58
N HIS A 233 -30.86 14.82 -32.67
CA HIS A 233 -30.04 15.14 -33.86
C HIS A 233 -30.24 14.18 -35.05
N HIS A 234 -30.79 12.99 -34.84
CA HIS A 234 -31.16 12.06 -35.92
C HIS A 234 -32.52 12.43 -36.52
N GLU A 235 -33.48 12.87 -35.70
CA GLU A 235 -34.79 13.34 -36.15
C GLU A 235 -34.71 14.67 -36.92
N GLN A 236 -33.83 15.60 -36.50
CA GLN A 236 -33.60 16.86 -37.24
C GLN A 236 -32.92 16.70 -38.60
N ARG A 237 -32.18 15.61 -38.85
CA ARG A 237 -31.56 15.32 -40.16
C ARG A 237 -32.51 14.67 -41.17
N LEU A 238 -33.60 14.10 -40.71
CA LEU A 238 -34.63 13.47 -41.55
C LEU A 238 -35.82 14.38 -41.83
N ALA A 239 -35.86 15.58 -41.25
CA ALA A 239 -36.86 16.58 -41.58
C ALA A 239 -36.57 17.13 -42.99
N PRO A 240 -37.50 17.00 -43.97
CA PRO A 240 -37.33 17.59 -45.28
C PRO A 240 -37.31 19.12 -45.13
N SER A 241 -36.27 19.76 -45.67
CA SER A 241 -36.24 21.20 -45.89
C SER A 241 -37.41 21.57 -46.80
N CYS A 242 -38.41 22.27 -46.27
CA CYS A 242 -39.51 22.81 -47.07
C CYS A 242 -38.96 23.64 -48.24
N PRO A 243 -39.46 23.49 -49.46
CA PRO A 243 -39.12 24.39 -50.54
C PRO A 243 -39.75 25.76 -50.26
N THR A 244 -38.94 26.80 -50.33
CA THR A 244 -39.42 28.17 -50.51
C THR A 244 -40.11 28.27 -51.86
N GLU A 245 -41.44 28.35 -51.85
CA GLU A 245 -42.20 28.68 -53.05
C GLU A 245 -42.03 30.16 -53.39
N ASP A 246 -41.66 30.36 -54.66
CA ASP A 246 -41.59 31.62 -55.38
C ASP A 246 -42.89 32.43 -55.26
N ARG A 247 -42.75 33.73 -55.01
CA ARG A 247 -43.79 34.72 -55.32
C ARG A 247 -43.27 35.62 -56.42
N THR A 248 -43.69 35.31 -57.65
CA THR A 248 -43.89 36.26 -58.75
C THR A 248 -44.90 37.33 -58.38
#